data_AF-A0A218QVW6-F1
#
_entry.id   AF-A0A218QVW6-F1
#
_cell.length_a   1.000
_cell.length_b   1.000
_cell.length_c   1.000
_cell.angle_alpha   90.00
_cell.angle_beta   90.00
_cell.angle_gamma   90.00
#
_symmetry.space_group_name_H-M   'P 1'
#
loop_
_entity.id
_entity.type
_entity.pdbx_description
1 polymer ?
#
loop_
_entity_poly.entity_id
_entity_poly.type
_entity_poly.pdbx_seq_one_letter_code
_entity_poly.pdbx_strand_id
1 'polypeptide(L)'
;MSQQKKPKKQDLDGNLCQINLNAAGIDIGADRHWVSVPLGRDSENVRSFACFTPDLYAMADWLKQCGIETVAMESTGVYWIPIFQVLESRGFDVKRMFSPTMSKLYLVGKQMY
;
A
#
# COMPACT_ATOMS: atom_id res chain seq x y z
N MET A 1 -26.30 -33.41 1.73
CA MET A 1 -26.00 -32.12 2.39
C MET A 1 -24.51 -32.08 2.67
N SER A 2 -23.72 -31.52 1.75
CA SER A 2 -22.26 -31.48 1.87
C SER A 2 -21.85 -30.27 2.71
N GLN A 3 -21.36 -30.53 3.92
CA GLN A 3 -20.73 -29.49 4.73
C GLN A 3 -19.40 -29.11 4.08
N GLN A 4 -19.31 -27.89 3.55
CA GLN A 4 -18.06 -27.29 3.10
C GLN A 4 -17.15 -27.10 4.32
N LYS A 5 -15.98 -27.76 4.32
CA LYS A 5 -14.93 -27.53 5.33
C LYS A 5 -14.36 -26.13 5.14
N LYS A 6 -14.47 -25.29 6.18
CA LYS A 6 -13.75 -24.01 6.26
C LYS A 6 -12.24 -24.26 6.13
N PRO A 7 -11.49 -23.43 5.37
CA PRO A 7 -10.05 -23.61 5.24
C PRO A 7 -9.40 -23.42 6.62
N LYS A 8 -8.60 -24.39 7.05
CA LYS A 8 -7.79 -24.29 8.27
C LYS A 8 -6.77 -23.18 8.06
N LYS A 9 -6.72 -22.18 8.96
CA LYS A 9 -5.57 -21.28 9.07
C LYS A 9 -4.35 -22.16 9.31
N GLN A 10 -3.37 -22.09 8.41
CA GLN A 10 -2.05 -22.62 8.70
C GLN A 10 -1.46 -21.72 9.78
N ASP A 11 -1.27 -22.27 10.98
CA ASP A 11 -0.42 -21.67 11.99
C ASP A 11 1.01 -21.68 11.43
N LEU A 12 1.51 -20.51 11.05
CA LEU A 12 2.88 -20.30 10.61
C LEU A 12 3.79 -20.32 11.85
N ASP A 13 3.90 -21.47 12.50
CA ASP A 13 4.86 -21.70 13.57
C ASP A 13 6.28 -21.74 12.98
N GLY A 14 6.86 -20.55 12.90
CA GLY A 14 8.21 -20.28 12.40
C GLY A 14 8.56 -18.81 12.56
N ASN A 15 8.48 -18.29 13.80
CA ASN A 15 8.92 -16.96 14.28
C ASN A 15 9.55 -16.03 13.22
N LEU A 16 8.73 -15.45 12.35
CA LEU A 16 9.15 -14.32 11.52
C LEU A 16 9.03 -13.07 12.37
N CYS A 17 10.16 -12.44 12.68
CA CYS A 17 10.17 -11.16 13.38
C CYS A 17 9.47 -10.10 12.50
N GLN A 18 8.31 -9.62 12.95
CA GLN A 18 7.61 -8.53 12.28
C GLN A 18 8.34 -7.21 12.57
N ILE A 19 8.95 -6.64 11.53
CA ILE A 19 9.77 -5.42 11.65
C ILE A 19 8.95 -4.12 11.56
N ASN A 20 7.84 -4.11 10.80
CA ASN A 20 6.99 -2.94 10.59
C ASN A 20 5.52 -3.30 10.89
N LEU A 21 5.11 -3.13 12.16
CA LEU A 21 3.76 -3.48 12.62
C LEU A 21 2.67 -2.52 12.12
N ASN A 22 3.07 -1.30 11.75
CA ASN A 22 2.19 -0.23 11.26
C ASN A 22 2.37 -0.01 9.75
N ALA A 23 2.48 -1.12 9.00
CA ALA A 23 2.68 -1.09 7.56
C ALA A 23 1.37 -1.30 6.78
N ALA A 24 1.19 -0.54 5.70
CA ALA A 24 0.15 -0.74 4.71
C ALA A 24 0.73 -1.16 3.36
N GLY A 25 -0.06 -1.88 2.55
CA GLY A 25 0.27 -2.22 1.17
C GLY A 25 -0.70 -1.55 0.20
N ILE A 26 -0.19 -0.98 -0.90
CA ILE A 26 -0.99 -0.38 -1.97
C ILE A 26 -0.65 -1.03 -3.31
N ASP A 27 -1.66 -1.60 -3.95
CA ASP A 27 -1.64 -2.01 -5.35
C ASP A 27 -2.28 -0.91 -6.21
N ILE A 28 -1.49 -0.36 -7.13
CA ILE A 28 -1.79 0.88 -7.85
C ILE A 28 -2.13 0.56 -9.31
N GLY A 29 -3.44 0.49 -9.58
CA GLY A 29 -3.99 0.43 -10.93
C GLY A 29 -4.27 1.80 -11.55
N ALA A 30 -4.55 1.78 -12.85
CA ALA A 30 -4.95 2.98 -13.61
C ALA A 30 -6.36 3.48 -13.23
N ASP A 31 -7.27 2.58 -12.90
CA ASP A 31 -8.67 2.91 -12.59
C ASP A 31 -8.94 3.01 -11.09
N ARG A 32 -8.25 2.20 -10.28
CA ARG A 32 -8.44 2.11 -8.83
C ARG A 32 -7.16 1.73 -8.10
N HIS A 33 -7.10 2.06 -6.83
CA HIS A 33 -6.03 1.68 -5.90
C HIS A 33 -6.58 0.79 -4.80
N TRP A 34 -5.96 -0.37 -4.60
CA TRP A 34 -6.32 -1.30 -3.53
C TRP A 34 -5.34 -1.15 -2.38
N VAL A 35 -5.87 -0.88 -1.19
CA VAL A 35 -5.08 -0.53 -0.01
C VAL A 35 -5.43 -1.49 1.12
N SER A 36 -4.40 -2.08 1.73
CA SER A 36 -4.55 -2.97 2.89
C SER A 36 -3.85 -2.41 4.12
N VAL A 37 -4.47 -2.59 5.27
CA VAL A 37 -3.94 -2.24 6.60
C VAL A 37 -3.92 -3.50 7.51
N PRO A 38 -3.16 -3.49 8.63
CA PRO A 38 -3.18 -4.59 9.57
C PRO A 38 -4.58 -4.85 10.14
N LEU A 39 -4.81 -6.10 10.57
CA LEU A 39 -6.07 -6.47 11.22
C LEU A 39 -6.29 -5.66 12.51
N GLY A 40 -7.53 -5.30 12.78
CA GLY A 40 -7.92 -4.55 13.98
C GLY A 40 -7.71 -3.04 13.90
N ARG A 41 -7.26 -2.50 12.75
CA ARG A 41 -7.17 -1.05 12.52
C ARG A 41 -8.48 -0.44 12.03
N ASP A 42 -9.31 -1.24 11.36
CA ASP A 42 -10.61 -0.88 10.82
C ASP A 42 -11.48 -2.16 10.71
N SER A 43 -12.79 -2.01 10.59
CA SER A 43 -13.70 -3.13 10.28
C SER A 43 -13.45 -3.72 8.89
N GLU A 44 -13.02 -2.88 7.94
CA GLU A 44 -12.61 -3.27 6.60
C GLU A 44 -11.11 -2.99 6.44
N ASN A 45 -10.29 -4.03 6.58
CA ASN A 45 -8.83 -3.92 6.50
C ASN A 45 -8.29 -3.83 5.06
N VAL A 46 -9.17 -3.93 4.06
CA VAL A 46 -8.84 -3.70 2.65
C VAL A 46 -9.91 -2.80 2.05
N ARG A 47 -9.48 -1.70 1.43
CA ARG A 47 -10.37 -0.74 0.77
C ARG A 47 -9.86 -0.39 -0.62
N SER A 48 -10.77 0.11 -1.45
CA SER A 48 -10.46 0.57 -2.79
C SER A 48 -10.82 2.04 -2.95
N PHE A 49 -9.92 2.79 -3.60
CA PHE A 49 -10.06 4.22 -3.84
C PHE A 49 -9.99 4.48 -5.36
N ALA A 50 -10.64 5.54 -5.82
CA ALA A 50 -10.46 5.99 -7.20
C ALA A 50 -9.13 6.77 -7.35
N CYS A 51 -8.79 7.15 -8.58
CA CYS A 51 -7.50 7.76 -8.91
C CYS A 51 -7.50 9.30 -8.86
N PHE A 52 -8.64 9.92 -8.56
CA PHE A 52 -8.74 11.38 -8.52
C PHE A 52 -8.20 11.94 -7.20
N THR A 53 -7.70 13.18 -7.24
CA THR A 53 -7.06 13.85 -6.10
C THR A 53 -7.86 13.78 -4.78
N PRO A 54 -9.20 13.96 -4.75
CA PRO A 54 -9.96 13.83 -3.51
C PRO A 54 -9.87 12.42 -2.90
N ASP A 55 -9.92 11.38 -3.73
CA ASP A 55 -9.79 9.99 -3.29
C ASP A 55 -8.37 9.68 -2.77
N LEU A 56 -7.33 10.29 -3.36
CA LEU A 56 -5.97 10.16 -2.86
C LEU A 56 -5.82 10.78 -1.46
N TYR A 57 -6.46 11.92 -1.21
CA TYR A 57 -6.46 12.52 0.13
C TYR A 57 -7.29 11.69 1.12
N ALA A 58 -8.46 11.20 0.72
CA ALA A 58 -9.29 10.32 1.55
C ALA A 58 -8.53 9.04 1.92
N MET A 59 -7.76 8.48 0.99
CA MET A 59 -6.88 7.33 1.23
C MET A 59 -5.82 7.66 2.29
N ALA A 60 -5.13 8.80 2.17
CA ALA A 60 -4.10 9.22 3.11
C ALA A 60 -4.68 9.49 4.51
N ASP A 61 -5.85 10.12 4.58
CA ASP A 61 -6.55 10.37 5.84
C ASP A 61 -6.97 9.06 6.51
N TRP A 62 -7.48 8.09 5.74
CA TRP A 62 -7.81 6.77 6.25
C TRP A 62 -6.58 6.01 6.77
N LEU A 63 -5.46 6.07 6.06
CA LEU A 63 -4.20 5.47 6.51
C LEU A 63 -3.72 6.09 7.84
N LYS A 64 -3.90 7.41 8.04
CA LYS A 64 -3.60 8.05 9.33
C LYS A 64 -4.52 7.59 10.44
N GLN A 65 -5.82 7.46 10.18
CA GLN A 65 -6.78 6.94 11.15
C GLN A 65 -6.44 5.51 11.58
N CYS A 66 -5.95 4.69 10.64
CA CYS A 66 -5.49 3.33 10.90
C CYS A 66 -4.13 3.26 11.65
N GLY A 67 -3.48 4.40 11.92
CA GLY A 67 -2.19 4.46 12.60
C GLY A 67 -1.04 3.91 11.76
N ILE A 68 -1.10 4.05 10.43
CA ILE A 68 -0.06 3.59 9.52
C ILE A 68 1.12 4.57 9.52
N GLU A 69 2.32 4.01 9.47
CA GLU A 69 3.59 4.75 9.43
C GLU A 69 4.34 4.47 8.13
N THR A 70 4.39 3.21 7.70
CA THR A 70 5.11 2.76 6.51
C THR A 70 4.14 2.27 5.44
N VAL A 71 4.39 2.62 4.18
CA VAL A 71 3.56 2.17 3.05
C VAL A 71 4.42 1.52 1.98
N ALA A 72 4.14 0.26 1.67
CA ALA A 72 4.69 -0.41 0.50
C ALA A 72 3.76 -0.20 -0.71
N MET A 73 4.29 0.31 -1.81
CA MET A 73 3.54 0.60 -3.05
C MET A 73 4.05 -0.26 -4.21
N GLU A 74 3.13 -0.91 -4.90
CA GLU A 74 3.37 -1.62 -6.17
C GLU A 74 2.61 -0.88 -7.29
N SER A 75 3.26 -0.66 -8.43
CA SER A 75 2.62 -0.12 -9.63
C SER A 75 3.35 -0.60 -10.87
N THR A 76 2.58 -0.96 -11.89
CA THR A 76 3.10 -1.34 -13.21
C THR A 76 3.41 -0.15 -14.13
N GLY A 77 3.06 1.08 -13.72
CA GLY A 77 3.23 2.30 -14.51
C GLY A 77 3.64 3.52 -13.69
N VAL A 78 3.35 4.73 -14.18
CA VAL A 78 3.71 6.00 -13.52
C VAL A 78 2.70 6.48 -12.47
N TYR A 79 1.60 5.75 -12.28
CA TYR A 79 0.49 6.14 -11.39
C TYR A 79 0.90 6.24 -9.91
N TRP A 80 2.04 5.69 -9.52
CA TRP A 80 2.58 5.85 -8.17
C TRP A 80 3.00 7.29 -7.84
N ILE A 81 3.31 8.13 -8.84
CA ILE A 81 3.84 9.49 -8.60
C ILE A 81 2.89 10.36 -7.75
N PRO A 82 1.62 10.56 -8.13
CA PRO A 82 0.70 11.40 -7.34
C PRO A 82 0.46 10.83 -5.94
N ILE A 83 0.38 9.50 -5.81
CA ILE A 83 0.17 8.84 -4.52
C ILE A 83 1.39 9.02 -3.61
N PHE A 84 2.60 8.83 -4.16
CA PHE A 84 3.84 9.06 -3.44
C PHE A 84 3.91 10.50 -2.92
N GLN A 85 3.61 11.49 -3.76
CA GLN A 85 3.61 12.90 -3.36
C GLN A 85 2.61 13.18 -2.23
N VAL A 86 1.39 12.67 -2.33
CA VAL A 86 0.37 12.85 -1.28
C VAL A 86 0.83 12.18 0.03
N LEU A 87 1.28 10.93 -0.01
CA LEU A 87 1.69 10.20 1.19
C LEU A 87 2.95 10.80 1.84
N GLU A 88 3.94 11.18 1.05
CA GLU A 88 5.16 11.85 1.54
C GLU A 88 4.80 13.19 2.22
N SER A 89 3.91 13.98 1.62
CA SER A 89 3.44 15.24 2.21
C SER A 89 2.69 15.07 3.54
N ARG A 90 2.12 13.87 3.78
CA ARG A 90 1.45 13.49 5.02
C ARG A 90 2.39 12.77 6.00
N GLY A 91 3.68 12.66 5.68
CA GLY A 91 4.71 12.11 6.55
C GLY A 91 4.69 10.59 6.70
N PHE A 92 4.29 9.85 5.66
CA PHE A 92 4.45 8.39 5.62
C PHE A 92 5.86 8.01 5.11
N ASP A 93 6.44 6.93 5.65
CA ASP A 93 7.64 6.32 5.06
C ASP A 93 7.22 5.41 3.89
N VAL A 94 7.39 5.91 2.67
CA VAL A 94 6.93 5.22 1.46
C VAL A 94 8.04 4.38 0.84
N LYS A 95 7.84 3.07 0.75
CA LYS A 95 8.70 2.11 0.04
C LYS A 95 8.05 1.73 -1.28
N ARG A 96 8.72 2.01 -2.39
CA ARG A 96 8.25 1.62 -3.72
C ARG A 96 8.88 0.32 -4.17
N MET A 97 8.05 -0.64 -4.55
CA MET A 97 8.48 -1.92 -5.07
C MET A 97 8.77 -1.77 -6.56
N PHE A 98 10.03 -1.92 -6.97
CA PHE A 98 10.40 -2.05 -8.37
C PHE A 98 11.36 -3.20 -8.59
N SER A 99 11.28 -3.80 -9.78
CA SER A 99 12.35 -4.63 -10.30
C SER A 99 13.58 -3.76 -10.67
N PRO A 100 14.82 -4.17 -10.33
CA PRO A 100 16.05 -3.42 -10.62
C PRO A 100 16.24 -3.00 -12.08
N THR A 101 15.58 -3.69 -13.02
CA THR A 101 15.71 -3.41 -14.46
C THR A 101 14.98 -2.13 -14.90
N MET A 102 13.96 -1.68 -14.15
CA MET A 102 13.13 -0.51 -14.50
C MET A 102 13.64 0.81 -13.90
N SER A 103 14.59 0.75 -12.95
CA SER A 103 15.03 1.91 -12.15
C SER A 103 15.87 2.93 -12.94
N LYS A 104 16.53 2.51 -14.02
CA LYS A 104 17.53 3.33 -14.74
C LYS A 104 16.94 4.49 -15.53
N LEU A 105 15.67 4.42 -15.94
CA LEU A 105 15.01 5.49 -16.72
C LEU A 105 14.42 6.61 -15.85
N TYR A 106 14.04 6.33 -14.60
CA TYR A 106 13.33 7.30 -13.75
C TYR A 106 14.23 8.12 -12.83
N LEU A 107 15.40 7.60 -12.44
CA LEU A 107 16.34 8.34 -11.58
C LEU A 107 17.03 9.51 -12.30
N VAL A 108 17.12 9.46 -13.64
CA VAL A 108 17.68 10.57 -14.45
C VAL A 108 16.77 11.80 -14.40
N GLY A 109 15.46 11.64 -14.20
CA GLY A 109 14.50 12.74 -14.15
C GLY A 109 14.40 13.47 -12.80
N LYS A 110 14.90 12.89 -11.70
CA LYS A 110 14.87 13.53 -10.36
C LYS A 110 16.01 14.54 -10.13
N GLN A 111 16.97 14.65 -11.05
CA GLN A 111 18.06 15.66 -10.97
C GLN A 111 17.71 16.98 -11.68
N MET A 112 16.49 17.11 -12.25
CA MET A 112 16.11 18.24 -13.11
C MET A 112 15.05 19.18 -12.51
N TYR A 113 14.74 19.06 -11.21
CA TYR A 113 13.97 20.03 -10.43
C TYR A 113 14.48 20.10 -9.00
#